data_AF-A0A5A7NL11-F1
#
_entry.id   AF-A0A5A7NL11-F1
#
_cell.length_a   1.000
_cell.length_b   1.000
_cell.length_c   1.000
_cell.angle_alpha   90.00
_cell.angle_beta   90.00
_cell.angle_gamma   90.00
#
_symmetry.space_group_name_H-M   'P 1'
#
loop_
_entity.id
_entity.type
_entity.pdbx_description
1 polymer ?
#
loop_
_entity_poly.entity_id
_entity_poly.type
_entity_poly.pdbx_seq_one_letter_code
_entity_poly.pdbx_strand_id
1 'polypeptide(L)'
;MWNGWKSMKLWKRILIAFSLAIIFGAGLKAAGLSDIAIAIQPVGLVFINAIKMLMVPIVFTTIVSGITSLQDGRKLGRMGGKTLGFYFLTTAFAVLIGLIVGGIIEPGAGITLPDAASSGQNAPDPNAAISVRDLLIGLIPANPVAAMADGNVLQIIVFAIFIGLSINLAGKKGAPVKAFFDSATEVIFKLVHMIMELAPFGIFA
;
A
#
# COMPACT_ATOMS: atom_id res chain seq x y z
N MET A 1 -32.65 -4.92 12.08
CA MET A 1 -32.06 -4.36 10.85
C MET A 1 -30.53 -4.51 10.75
N TRP A 2 -29.79 -4.62 11.86
CA TRP A 2 -28.31 -4.76 11.83
C TRP A 2 -27.78 -6.15 11.41
N ASN A 3 -28.55 -7.23 11.61
CA ASN A 3 -28.08 -8.61 11.32
C ASN A 3 -28.04 -8.95 9.82
N GLY A 4 -28.84 -8.29 8.97
CA GLY A 4 -28.82 -8.50 7.52
C GLY A 4 -27.62 -7.88 6.81
N TRP A 5 -27.05 -6.80 7.37
CA TRP A 5 -25.85 -6.16 6.83
C TRP A 5 -24.58 -6.95 7.16
N LYS A 6 -24.52 -7.57 8.33
CA LYS A 6 -23.40 -8.43 8.73
C LYS A 6 -23.40 -9.82 8.07
N SER A 7 -24.53 -10.31 7.54
CA SER A 7 -24.59 -11.61 6.85
C SER A 7 -24.10 -11.56 5.39
N MET A 8 -23.95 -10.37 4.79
CA MET A 8 -23.43 -10.21 3.43
C MET A 8 -21.90 -10.28 3.39
N LYS A 9 -21.36 -10.96 2.37
CA LYS A 9 -19.91 -11.02 2.10
C LYS A 9 -19.32 -9.61 1.97
N LEU A 10 -18.14 -9.39 2.56
CA LEU A 10 -17.51 -8.07 2.65
C LEU A 10 -17.33 -7.36 1.30
N TRP A 11 -16.88 -8.08 0.27
CA TRP A 11 -16.71 -7.53 -1.08
C TRP A 11 -18.02 -6.97 -1.67
N LYS A 12 -19.17 -7.62 -1.40
CA LYS A 12 -20.49 -7.10 -1.83
C LYS A 12 -20.84 -5.80 -1.12
N ARG A 13 -20.56 -5.72 0.18
CA ARG A 13 -20.79 -4.49 0.98
C ARG A 13 -19.94 -3.34 0.45
N ILE A 14 -18.68 -3.60 0.10
CA ILE A 14 -17.76 -2.61 -0.49
C ILE A 14 -18.27 -2.14 -1.85
N LEU A 15 -18.68 -3.05 -2.74
CA LEU A 15 -19.21 -2.66 -4.06
C LEU A 15 -20.49 -1.83 -3.95
N ILE A 16 -21.40 -2.19 -3.04
CA ILE A 16 -22.62 -1.41 -2.80
C ILE A 16 -22.27 -0.02 -2.28
N ALA A 17 -21.38 0.08 -1.28
CA ALA A 17 -20.93 1.36 -0.74
C ALA A 17 -20.28 2.25 -1.80
N PHE A 18 -19.41 1.68 -2.65
CA PHE A 18 -18.75 2.40 -3.73
C PHE A 18 -19.73 2.93 -4.77
N SER A 19 -20.68 2.08 -5.22
CA SER A 19 -21.72 2.52 -6.16
C SER A 19 -22.61 3.61 -5.55
N LEU A 20 -22.99 3.46 -4.28
CA LEU A 20 -23.78 4.47 -3.56
C LEU A 20 -22.99 5.79 -3.39
N ALA A 21 -21.69 5.74 -3.10
CA ALA A 21 -20.85 6.94 -3.03
C ALA A 21 -20.86 7.72 -4.33
N ILE A 22 -20.69 7.05 -5.47
CA ILE A 22 -20.68 7.69 -6.79
C ILE A 22 -22.04 8.36 -7.08
N ILE A 23 -23.14 7.63 -6.87
CA ILE A 23 -24.49 8.14 -7.15
C ILE A 23 -24.83 9.30 -6.22
N PHE A 24 -24.58 9.13 -4.92
CA PHE A 24 -24.89 10.14 -3.91
C PHE A 24 -24.00 11.37 -4.05
N GLY A 25 -22.70 11.19 -4.30
CA GLY A 25 -21.75 12.28 -4.52
C GLY A 25 -22.06 13.08 -5.80
N ALA A 26 -22.38 12.41 -6.91
CA ALA A 26 -22.79 13.09 -8.14
C ALA A 26 -24.12 13.85 -7.96
N GLY A 27 -25.08 13.25 -7.25
CA GLY A 27 -26.37 13.89 -6.92
C GLY A 27 -26.22 15.13 -6.04
N LEU A 28 -25.41 15.05 -4.97
CA LEU A 28 -25.11 16.20 -4.11
C LEU A 28 -24.41 17.33 -4.86
N LYS A 29 -23.47 16.99 -5.76
CA LYS A 29 -22.79 17.97 -6.62
C LYS A 29 -23.77 18.66 -7.57
N ALA A 30 -24.66 17.89 -8.21
CA ALA A 30 -25.67 18.43 -9.13
C ALA A 30 -26.70 19.33 -8.43
N ALA A 31 -27.02 19.05 -7.17
CA ALA A 31 -27.95 19.84 -6.36
C ALA A 31 -27.28 21.06 -5.67
N GLY A 32 -25.96 21.20 -5.74
CA GLY A 32 -25.22 22.30 -5.10
C GLY A 32 -25.06 22.18 -3.58
N LEU A 33 -25.38 21.02 -2.97
CA LEU A 33 -25.26 20.78 -1.52
C LEU A 33 -23.87 20.26 -1.14
N SER A 34 -22.83 21.03 -1.47
CA SER A 34 -21.43 20.66 -1.18
C SER A 34 -21.14 20.55 0.32
N ASP A 35 -21.90 21.24 1.17
CA ASP A 35 -21.70 21.22 2.63
C ASP A 35 -21.95 19.85 3.25
N ILE A 36 -22.89 19.07 2.71
CA ILE A 36 -23.17 17.71 3.18
C ILE A 36 -22.01 16.77 2.84
N ALA A 37 -21.38 16.95 1.67
CA ALA A 37 -20.20 16.16 1.30
C ALA A 37 -19.03 16.45 2.23
N ILE A 38 -18.82 17.71 2.61
CA ILE A 38 -17.78 18.12 3.57
C ILE A 38 -18.06 17.53 4.97
N ALA A 39 -19.32 17.46 5.39
CA ALA A 39 -19.70 16.90 6.68
C ALA A 39 -19.45 15.37 6.79
N ILE A 40 -19.51 14.64 5.67
CA ILE A 40 -19.31 13.19 5.63
C ILE A 40 -17.83 12.82 5.50
N GLN A 41 -17.02 13.66 4.84
CA GLN A 41 -15.59 13.46 4.58
C GLN A 41 -14.75 12.99 5.79
N PRO A 42 -14.95 13.47 7.04
CA PRO A 42 -14.16 13.02 8.19
C PRO A 42 -14.23 11.52 8.42
N VAL A 43 -15.35 10.86 8.09
CA VAL A 43 -15.51 9.41 8.22
C VAL A 43 -14.57 8.67 7.27
N GLY A 44 -14.48 9.12 6.02
CA GLY A 44 -13.53 8.60 5.04
C GLY A 44 -12.08 8.84 5.48
N LEU A 45 -11.78 10.04 5.99
CA LEU A 45 -10.43 10.36 6.46
C LEU A 45 -9.99 9.49 7.65
N VAL A 46 -10.88 9.26 8.62
CA VAL A 46 -10.62 8.35 9.74
C VAL A 46 -10.33 6.94 9.25
N PHE A 47 -11.08 6.45 8.26
CA PHE A 47 -10.83 5.14 7.67
C PHE A 47 -9.48 5.05 6.95
N ILE A 48 -9.13 6.06 6.15
CA ILE A 48 -7.81 6.14 5.50
C ILE A 48 -6.68 6.16 6.53
N ASN A 49 -6.83 6.93 7.61
CA ASN A 49 -5.85 6.97 8.70
C ASN A 49 -5.75 5.62 9.42
N ALA A 50 -6.86 4.89 9.60
CA ALA A 50 -6.86 3.55 10.16
C ALA A 50 -6.09 2.55 9.26
N ILE A 51 -6.23 2.62 7.93
CA ILE A 51 -5.43 1.80 7.01
C ILE A 51 -3.94 2.19 7.08
N LYS A 52 -3.63 3.48 7.06
CA LYS A 52 -2.24 3.98 7.14
C LYS A 52 -1.55 3.53 8.43
N MET A 53 -2.25 3.55 9.56
CA MET A 53 -1.76 3.05 10.85
C MET A 53 -1.34 1.58 10.78
N LEU A 54 -2.04 0.75 10.00
CA LEU A 54 -1.73 -0.67 9.86
C LEU A 54 -0.48 -0.93 9.02
N MET A 55 -0.14 -0.03 8.09
CA MET A 55 0.89 -0.26 7.08
C MET A 55 2.26 -0.61 7.69
N VAL A 56 2.69 0.15 8.69
CA VAL A 56 4.02 -0.07 9.30
C VAL A 56 4.07 -1.36 10.13
N PRO A 57 3.16 -1.59 11.11
CA PRO A 57 3.16 -2.83 11.88
C PRO A 57 2.97 -4.07 11.03
N ILE A 58 2.03 -4.05 10.08
CA ILE A 58 1.72 -5.24 9.26
C ILE A 58 2.92 -5.63 8.41
N VAL A 59 3.54 -4.69 7.70
CA VAL A 59 4.70 -4.98 6.85
C VAL A 59 5.86 -5.48 7.70
N PHE A 60 6.14 -4.82 8.81
CA PHE A 60 7.26 -5.22 9.66
C PHE A 60 7.09 -6.63 10.24
N THR A 61 5.97 -6.93 10.92
CA THR A 61 5.81 -8.23 11.57
C THR A 61 5.64 -9.38 10.57
N THR A 62 4.90 -9.15 9.47
CA THR A 62 4.66 -10.18 8.45
C THR A 62 5.94 -10.54 7.71
N ILE A 63 6.79 -9.57 7.38
CA ILE A 63 8.08 -9.84 6.74
C ILE A 63 9.00 -10.56 7.72
N VAL A 64 9.09 -10.13 8.98
CA VAL A 64 9.93 -10.83 9.98
C VAL A 64 9.45 -12.29 10.18
N SER A 65 8.15 -12.52 10.39
CA SER A 65 7.56 -13.86 10.52
C SER A 65 7.74 -14.70 9.24
N GLY A 66 7.57 -14.09 8.06
CA GLY A 66 7.74 -14.75 6.77
C GLY A 66 9.17 -15.20 6.52
N ILE A 67 10.16 -14.36 6.82
CA ILE A 67 11.58 -14.70 6.69
C ILE A 67 12.00 -15.75 7.72
N THR A 68 11.54 -15.64 8.97
CA THR A 68 11.85 -16.63 10.03
C THR A 68 11.18 -17.99 9.84
N SER A 69 10.15 -18.06 9.01
CA SER A 69 9.54 -19.31 8.57
C SER A 69 10.37 -20.05 7.52
N LEU A 70 11.26 -19.33 6.81
CA LEU A 70 12.20 -19.89 5.84
C LEU A 70 13.50 -20.28 6.56
N GLN A 71 13.67 -21.57 6.87
CA GLN A 71 14.88 -22.06 7.54
C GLN A 71 16.16 -21.99 6.66
N ASP A 72 16.02 -21.84 5.34
CA ASP A 72 17.14 -21.87 4.39
C ASP A 72 17.26 -20.55 3.62
N GLY A 73 18.32 -19.80 3.90
CA GLY A 73 18.64 -18.54 3.22
C GLY A 73 18.87 -18.68 1.71
N ARG A 74 19.28 -19.86 1.21
CA ARG A 74 19.41 -20.09 -0.25
C ARG A 74 18.04 -20.14 -0.92
N LYS A 75 17.02 -20.67 -0.23
CA LYS A 75 15.64 -20.66 -0.74
C LYS A 75 15.12 -19.23 -0.83
N LEU A 76 15.44 -18.37 0.14
CA LEU A 76 15.07 -16.96 0.11
C LEU A 76 15.69 -16.24 -1.10
N GLY A 77 17.00 -16.37 -1.33
CA GLY A 77 17.66 -15.74 -2.48
C GLY A 77 17.09 -16.21 -3.83
N ARG A 78 16.81 -17.52 -3.96
CA ARG A 78 16.18 -18.08 -5.17
C ARG A 78 14.74 -17.59 -5.37
N MET A 79 13.96 -17.49 -4.30
CA MET A 79 12.60 -16.96 -4.35
C MET A 79 12.63 -15.48 -4.74
N GLY A 80 13.46 -14.66 -4.07
CA GLY A 80 13.62 -13.24 -4.37
C GLY A 80 14.05 -12.99 -5.82
N GLY A 81 15.04 -13.72 -6.32
CA GLY A 81 15.48 -13.59 -7.71
C GLY A 81 14.38 -13.97 -8.72
N LYS A 82 13.64 -15.06 -8.48
CA LYS A 82 12.50 -15.45 -9.33
C LYS A 82 11.38 -14.41 -9.30
N THR A 83 11.07 -13.88 -8.12
CA THR A 83 10.05 -12.85 -7.94
C THR A 83 10.44 -11.55 -8.62
N LEU A 84 11.70 -11.10 -8.47
CA LEU A 84 12.20 -9.91 -9.17
C LEU A 84 12.14 -10.09 -10.69
N GLY A 85 12.61 -11.22 -11.22
CA GLY A 85 12.51 -11.52 -12.65
C GLY A 85 11.07 -11.53 -13.16
N PHE A 86 10.15 -12.12 -12.38
CA PHE A 86 8.72 -12.10 -12.68
C PHE A 86 8.12 -10.69 -12.69
N TYR A 87 8.45 -9.85 -11.70
CA TYR A 87 8.00 -8.46 -11.66
C TYR A 87 8.56 -7.64 -12.83
N PHE A 88 9.86 -7.74 -13.14
CA PHE A 88 10.42 -7.04 -14.29
C PHE A 88 9.75 -7.43 -15.60
N LEU A 89 9.52 -8.72 -15.81
CA LEU A 89 8.86 -9.22 -17.02
C LEU A 89 7.42 -8.69 -17.11
N THR A 90 6.63 -8.86 -16.05
CA THR A 90 5.23 -8.42 -16.03
C THR A 90 5.08 -6.91 -16.14
N THR A 91 5.96 -6.12 -15.51
CA THR A 91 5.99 -4.67 -15.66
C THR A 91 6.36 -4.27 -17.09
N ALA A 92 7.35 -4.93 -17.72
CA ALA A 92 7.69 -4.66 -19.12
C ALA A 92 6.50 -4.92 -20.05
N PHE A 93 5.79 -6.04 -19.87
CA PHE A 93 4.56 -6.33 -20.62
C PHE A 93 3.46 -5.29 -20.36
N ALA A 94 3.26 -4.87 -19.10
CA ALA A 94 2.27 -3.85 -18.77
C ALA A 94 2.59 -2.49 -19.43
N VAL A 95 3.86 -2.08 -19.45
CA VAL A 95 4.31 -0.86 -20.13
C VAL A 95 4.09 -0.95 -21.64
N LEU A 96 4.41 -2.09 -22.25
CA LEU A 96 4.18 -2.32 -23.68
C LEU A 96 2.69 -2.20 -24.03
N ILE A 97 1.81 -2.84 -23.27
CA ILE A 97 0.36 -2.74 -23.47
C ILE A 97 -0.10 -1.30 -23.29
N GLY A 98 0.35 -0.62 -22.24
CA GLY A 98 0.02 0.78 -21.97
C GLY A 98 0.43 1.72 -23.10
N LEU A 99 1.62 1.51 -23.68
CA LEU A 99 2.12 2.32 -24.79
C LEU A 99 1.34 2.05 -26.09
N ILE A 100 1.01 0.79 -26.38
CA ILE A 100 0.21 0.42 -27.56
C ILE A 100 -1.19 1.02 -27.45
N VAL A 101 -1.88 0.82 -26.32
CA VAL A 101 -3.24 1.33 -26.11
C VAL A 101 -3.23 2.86 -26.08
N GLY A 102 -2.26 3.48 -25.40
CA GLY A 102 -2.09 4.93 -25.37
C GLY A 102 -1.83 5.53 -26.73
N GLY A 103 -1.05 4.87 -27.58
CA GLY A 103 -0.82 5.29 -28.96
C GLY A 103 -2.02 5.13 -29.89
N ILE A 104 -2.95 4.20 -29.59
CA ILE A 104 -4.17 4.00 -30.40
C ILE A 104 -5.29 4.95 -29.96
N ILE A 105 -5.49 5.12 -28.66
CA ILE A 105 -6.57 5.94 -28.11
C ILE A 105 -6.20 7.43 -28.13
N GLU A 106 -4.90 7.75 -28.15
CA GLU A 106 -4.35 9.11 -28.09
C GLU A 106 -5.06 9.99 -27.04
N PRO A 107 -5.16 9.55 -25.77
CA PRO A 107 -5.87 10.30 -24.74
C PRO A 107 -5.16 11.64 -24.49
N GLY A 108 -5.73 12.72 -25.01
CA GLY A 108 -5.15 14.08 -24.96
C GLY A 108 -5.00 14.77 -26.30
N ALA A 109 -5.22 14.07 -27.42
CA ALA A 109 -5.29 14.70 -28.74
C ALA A 109 -6.35 15.82 -28.75
N GLY A 110 -5.93 17.06 -29.01
CA GLY A 110 -6.79 18.23 -29.04
C GLY A 110 -6.96 18.99 -27.71
N ILE A 111 -6.30 18.58 -26.62
CA ILE A 111 -6.28 19.36 -25.36
C ILE A 111 -5.15 20.39 -25.43
N THR A 112 -5.48 21.67 -25.54
CA THR A 112 -4.51 22.76 -25.34
C THR A 112 -4.29 22.97 -23.84
N LEU A 113 -3.22 22.39 -23.31
CA LEU A 113 -2.76 22.67 -21.95
C LEU A 113 -2.20 24.11 -21.91
N PRO A 114 -2.51 24.92 -20.88
CA PRO A 114 -1.84 26.20 -20.65
C PRO A 114 -0.32 25.98 -20.59
N ASP A 115 0.46 26.89 -21.17
CA ASP A 115 1.92 26.80 -21.20
C ASP A 115 2.49 26.46 -19.82
N ALA A 116 3.33 25.44 -19.76
CA ALA A 116 3.97 24.90 -18.55
C ALA A 116 4.79 25.95 -17.76
N ALA A 117 5.00 27.14 -18.32
CA ALA A 117 5.58 28.29 -17.63
C ALA A 117 4.64 28.92 -16.58
N SER A 118 3.35 28.61 -16.60
CA SER A 118 2.34 29.13 -15.67
C SER A 118 2.07 28.22 -14.46
N SER A 119 2.51 26.96 -14.50
CA SER A 119 2.54 26.06 -13.36
C SER A 119 3.80 26.30 -12.53
N GLY A 120 3.63 26.86 -11.34
CA GLY A 120 4.71 27.35 -10.47
C GLY A 120 5.87 26.39 -10.21
N GLN A 121 6.97 26.98 -9.71
CA GLN A 121 8.31 26.46 -9.38
C GLN A 121 8.45 25.12 -8.62
N ASN A 122 7.38 24.36 -8.41
CA ASN A 122 7.37 23.07 -7.71
C ASN A 122 7.14 21.87 -8.64
N ALA A 123 7.22 22.04 -9.97
CA ALA A 123 7.25 20.89 -10.86
C ALA A 123 8.53 20.07 -10.56
N PRO A 124 8.42 18.78 -10.17
CA PRO A 124 9.58 17.92 -10.04
C PRO A 124 10.35 17.97 -11.36
N ASP A 125 11.66 18.23 -11.30
CA ASP A 125 12.51 18.28 -12.49
C ASP A 125 12.27 17.00 -13.32
N PRO A 126 11.74 17.11 -14.55
CA PRO A 126 11.46 15.95 -15.40
C PRO A 126 12.70 15.08 -15.66
N ASN A 127 13.90 15.65 -15.46
CA ASN A 127 15.18 14.98 -15.64
C ASN A 127 15.86 14.56 -14.33
N ALA A 128 15.22 14.72 -13.17
CA ALA A 128 15.69 14.14 -11.92
C ALA A 128 15.50 12.61 -11.93
N ALA A 129 16.25 11.94 -12.80
CA ALA A 129 16.39 10.50 -12.76
C ALA A 129 17.06 10.16 -11.43
N ILE A 130 16.31 9.58 -10.50
CA ILE A 130 16.87 8.97 -9.31
C ILE A 130 17.89 7.94 -9.80
N SER A 131 19.17 8.21 -9.56
CA SER A 131 20.23 7.30 -9.95
C SER A 131 19.97 5.95 -9.29
N VAL A 132 20.12 4.86 -10.05
CA VAL A 132 20.00 3.49 -9.50
C VAL A 132 20.94 3.32 -8.30
N ARG A 133 22.09 4.00 -8.31
CA ARG A 133 23.02 4.04 -7.18
C ARG A 133 22.38 4.64 -5.93
N ASP A 134 21.74 5.79 -6.06
CA ASP A 134 21.15 6.51 -4.92
C ASP A 134 19.94 5.76 -4.36
N LEU A 135 19.18 5.10 -5.23
CA LEU A 135 18.12 4.18 -4.84
C LEU A 135 18.70 3.01 -4.01
N LEU A 136 19.76 2.36 -4.49
CA LEU A 136 20.40 1.23 -3.79
C LEU A 136 20.98 1.62 -2.44
N ILE A 137 21.61 2.80 -2.34
CA ILE A 137 22.13 3.33 -1.08
C ILE A 137 20.96 3.65 -0.13
N GLY A 138 19.89 4.25 -0.66
CA GLY A 138 18.69 4.61 0.10
C GLY A 138 17.85 3.42 0.59
N LEU A 139 18.13 2.19 0.13
CA LEU A 139 17.45 0.98 0.61
C LEU A 139 17.73 0.67 2.08
N ILE A 140 18.96 0.91 2.54
CA ILE A 140 19.37 0.60 3.91
C ILE A 140 19.13 1.84 4.76
N PRO A 141 18.19 1.83 5.72
CA PRO A 141 17.96 2.98 6.58
C PRO A 141 19.13 3.21 7.52
N ALA A 142 19.54 4.47 7.69
CA ALA A 142 20.48 4.85 8.75
C ALA A 142 19.84 4.71 10.15
N ASN A 143 18.51 4.92 10.25
CA ASN A 143 17.74 4.75 11.48
C ASN A 143 16.40 4.04 11.16
N PRO A 144 16.25 2.75 11.52
CA PRO A 144 15.02 2.00 11.27
C PRO A 144 13.79 2.57 11.98
N VAL A 145 13.96 3.20 13.15
CA VAL A 145 12.85 3.81 13.91
C VAL A 145 12.34 5.04 13.19
N ALA A 146 13.24 5.87 12.66
CA ALA A 146 12.87 7.00 11.82
C ALA A 146 12.15 6.51 10.54
N ALA A 147 12.67 5.48 9.88
CA ALA A 147 12.02 4.91 8.70
C ALA A 147 10.59 4.40 8.98
N MET A 148 10.36 3.81 10.17
CA MET A 148 9.03 3.42 10.62
C MET A 148 8.11 4.61 10.93
N ALA A 149 8.65 5.68 11.50
CA ALA A 149 7.89 6.90 11.78
C ALA A 149 7.50 7.66 10.49
N ASP A 150 8.43 7.73 9.54
CA ASP A 150 8.23 8.41 8.25
C ASP A 150 7.44 7.55 7.25
N GLY A 151 7.16 6.28 7.58
CA GLY A 151 6.43 5.36 6.72
C GLY A 151 7.20 4.95 5.47
N ASN A 152 8.53 4.94 5.51
CA ASN A 152 9.36 4.48 4.38
C ASN A 152 9.31 2.95 4.27
N VAL A 153 8.29 2.46 3.56
CA VAL A 153 7.99 1.03 3.44
C VAL A 153 9.19 0.22 2.92
N LEU A 154 9.93 0.75 1.95
CA LEU A 154 11.06 0.04 1.34
C LEU A 154 12.18 -0.20 2.36
N GLN A 155 12.51 0.82 3.15
CA GLN A 155 13.50 0.71 4.21
C GLN A 155 13.04 -0.21 5.35
N ILE A 156 11.75 -0.16 5.70
CA ILE A 156 11.15 -1.05 6.70
C ILE A 156 11.28 -2.52 6.25
N ILE A 157 11.00 -2.81 4.98
CA ILE A 157 11.13 -4.16 4.40
C ILE A 157 12.58 -4.64 4.50
N VAL A 158 13.55 -3.82 4.10
CA VAL A 158 14.98 -4.18 4.14
C VAL A 158 15.42 -4.49 5.57
N PHE A 159 15.07 -3.62 6.52
CA PHE A 159 15.37 -3.84 7.93
C PHE A 159 14.69 -5.10 8.49
N ALA A 160 13.41 -5.32 8.18
CA ALA A 160 12.65 -6.51 8.59
C ALA A 160 13.30 -7.82 8.06
N ILE A 161 13.81 -7.81 6.83
CA ILE A 161 14.53 -8.95 6.26
C ILE A 161 15.80 -9.24 7.07
N PHE A 162 16.60 -8.22 7.38
CA PHE A 162 17.81 -8.41 8.20
C PHE A 162 17.48 -8.96 9.59
N ILE A 163 16.46 -8.41 10.27
CA ILE A 163 16.00 -8.93 11.56
C ILE A 163 15.56 -10.40 11.45
N GLY A 164 14.75 -10.74 10.44
CA GLY A 164 14.30 -12.11 10.23
C GLY A 164 15.44 -13.09 9.97
N LEU A 165 16.44 -12.67 9.17
CA LEU A 165 17.64 -13.45 8.92
C LEU A 165 18.48 -13.62 10.20
N SER A 166 18.67 -12.56 10.99
CA SER A 166 19.40 -12.62 12.27
C SER A 166 18.72 -13.54 13.28
N ILE A 167 17.38 -13.55 13.34
CA ILE A 167 16.63 -14.48 14.21
C ILE A 167 16.89 -15.94 13.79
N ASN A 168 16.88 -16.24 12.49
CA ASN A 168 17.22 -17.58 11.99
C ASN A 168 18.66 -17.98 12.31
N LEU A 169 19.61 -17.07 12.12
CA LEU A 169 21.03 -17.30 12.40
C LEU A 169 21.32 -17.48 13.91
N ALA A 170 20.52 -16.86 14.79
CA ALA A 170 20.60 -17.03 16.23
C ALA A 170 20.14 -18.43 16.71
N GLY A 171 19.53 -19.24 15.83
CA GLY A 171 19.12 -20.60 16.11
C GLY A 171 18.20 -20.72 17.32
N LYS A 172 18.58 -21.55 18.30
CA LYS A 172 17.78 -21.78 19.52
C LYS A 172 17.51 -20.50 20.33
N LYS A 173 18.44 -19.53 20.32
CA LYS A 173 18.26 -18.26 21.03
C LYS A 173 17.27 -17.32 20.33
N GLY A 174 17.06 -17.50 19.02
CA GLY A 174 16.08 -16.74 18.24
C GLY A 174 14.64 -17.26 18.36
N ALA A 175 14.44 -18.50 18.82
CA ALA A 175 13.12 -19.12 18.96
C ALA A 175 12.06 -18.30 19.71
N PRO A 176 12.34 -17.69 20.90
CA PRO A 176 11.34 -16.87 21.59
C PRO A 176 10.96 -15.60 20.79
N VAL A 177 11.94 -15.00 20.10
CA VAL A 177 11.69 -13.81 19.27
C VAL A 177 10.84 -14.17 18.06
N LYS A 178 11.10 -15.32 17.42
CA LYS A 178 10.25 -15.83 16.34
C LYS A 178 8.80 -16.02 16.81
N ALA A 179 8.59 -16.71 17.94
CA ALA A 179 7.26 -16.96 18.47
C ALA A 179 6.49 -15.66 18.80
N PHE A 180 7.20 -14.63 19.26
CA PHE A 180 6.64 -13.29 19.43
C PHE A 180 6.15 -12.70 18.11
N PHE A 181 6.95 -12.72 17.04
CA PHE A 181 6.56 -12.18 15.74
C PHE A 181 5.43 -12.95 15.05
N ASP A 182 5.40 -14.28 15.23
CA ASP A 182 4.31 -15.11 14.73
C ASP A 182 2.99 -14.73 15.43
N SER A 183 3.02 -14.57 16.76
CA SER A 183 1.86 -14.14 17.55
C SER A 183 1.44 -12.71 17.23
N ALA A 184 2.40 -11.79 17.09
CA ALA A 184 2.14 -10.40 16.74
C ALA A 184 1.49 -10.27 15.36
N THR A 185 1.94 -11.08 14.39
CA THR A 185 1.36 -11.12 13.04
C THR A 185 -0.11 -11.53 13.09
N GLU A 186 -0.46 -12.56 13.86
CA GLU A 186 -1.84 -13.00 14.04
C GLU A 186 -2.72 -11.91 14.70
N VAL A 187 -2.19 -11.23 15.73
CA VAL A 187 -2.89 -10.11 16.38
C VAL A 187 -3.15 -8.96 15.39
N ILE A 188 -2.15 -8.62 14.58
CA ILE A 188 -2.29 -7.57 13.55
C ILE A 188 -3.30 -7.99 12.48
N PHE A 189 -3.33 -9.25 12.05
CA PHE A 189 -4.35 -9.72 11.11
C PHE A 189 -5.79 -9.64 11.65
N LYS A 190 -5.98 -9.85 12.96
CA LYS A 190 -7.28 -9.61 13.61
C LYS A 190 -7.64 -8.12 13.64
N LEU A 191 -6.66 -7.25 13.90
CA LEU A 191 -6.86 -5.81 13.84
C LEU A 191 -7.21 -5.33 12.42
N VAL A 192 -6.54 -5.88 11.40
CA VAL A 192 -6.86 -5.65 9.98
C VAL A 192 -8.32 -6.04 9.71
N HIS A 193 -8.76 -7.22 10.16
CA HIS A 193 -10.16 -7.64 9.99
C HIS A 193 -11.14 -6.64 10.62
N MET A 194 -10.85 -6.17 11.83
CA MET A 194 -11.70 -5.20 12.53
C MET A 194 -11.84 -3.89 11.75
N ILE A 195 -10.73 -3.38 11.20
CA ILE A 195 -10.74 -2.17 10.37
C ILE A 195 -11.45 -2.42 9.02
N MET A 196 -11.27 -3.60 8.43
CA MET A 196 -11.93 -3.96 7.17
C MET A 196 -13.45 -4.07 7.31
N GLU A 197 -14.00 -4.35 8.50
CA GLU A 197 -15.45 -4.27 8.72
C GLU A 197 -16.02 -2.86 8.58
N LEU A 198 -15.20 -1.83 8.83
CA LEU A 198 -15.53 -0.42 8.68
C LEU A 198 -15.38 0.08 7.23
N ALA A 199 -14.71 -0.69 6.36
CA ALA A 199 -14.41 -0.29 4.98
C ALA A 199 -15.63 0.18 4.17
N PRO A 200 -16.82 -0.44 4.23
CA PRO A 200 -17.98 0.05 3.49
C PRO A 200 -18.39 1.47 3.88
N PHE A 201 -18.19 1.87 5.15
CA PHE A 201 -18.52 3.22 5.59
C PHE A 201 -17.47 4.23 5.13
N GLY A 202 -16.19 3.86 5.24
CA GLY A 202 -15.09 4.72 4.80
C GLY A 202 -14.96 4.86 3.28
N ILE A 203 -15.45 3.89 2.51
CA ILE A 203 -15.50 3.95 1.03
C ILE A 203 -16.74 4.73 0.56
N PHE A 204 -17.82 4.72 1.37
CA PHE A 204 -19.00 5.51 1.07
C PHE A 204 -18.77 7.02 1.26
N ALA A 205 -18.03 7.37 2.31
CA ALA A 205 -17.78 8.72 2.79
C ALA A 205 -16.62 9.42 2.07
#